data_AF-A0A6N7D0D6-F1
#
_entry.id   AF-A0A6N7D0D6-F1
#
_cell.length_a   1.000
_cell.length_b   1.000
_cell.length_c   1.000
_cell.angle_alpha   90.00
_cell.angle_beta   90.00
_cell.angle_gamma   90.00
#
_symmetry.space_group_name_H-M   'P 1'
#
loop_
_entity.id
_entity.type
_entity.pdbx_description
1 polymer ?
#
loop_
_entity_poly.entity_id
_entity_poly.type
_entity_poly.pdbx_seq_one_letter_code
_entity_poly.pdbx_strand_id
1 'polypeptide(L)' 'MPDLAFHDLPFDPARIPGDCLPVLLRAMPKAELHIHVEGSLEPELIFALARRNGVALPYADVDELRRAYAFTNLQSFLDI' A
#
# COMPACT_ATOMS: atom_id res chain seq x y z
N MET A 1 -9.99 -11.35 -30.96
CA MET A 1 -8.79 -11.66 -30.15
C MET A 1 -9.00 -13.06 -29.62
N PRO A 2 -8.09 -14.02 -29.83
CA PRO A 2 -8.31 -15.40 -29.42
C PRO A 2 -8.33 -15.46 -27.88
N ASP A 3 -9.28 -16.24 -27.36
CA ASP A 3 -9.47 -16.52 -25.95
C ASP A 3 -8.29 -17.37 -25.43
N LEU A 4 -7.34 -16.72 -24.75
CA LEU A 4 -6.26 -17.41 -24.06
C LEU A 4 -6.81 -17.92 -22.73
N ALA A 5 -7.31 -19.16 -22.73
CA ALA A 5 -7.62 -19.86 -21.50
C ALA A 5 -6.37 -19.91 -20.61
N PHE A 6 -6.51 -19.65 -19.32
CA PHE A 6 -5.42 -19.63 -18.33
C PHE A 6 -4.56 -20.91 -18.27
N HIS A 7 -4.95 -21.97 -18.97
CA HIS A 7 -4.25 -23.26 -19.05
C HIS A 7 -3.04 -23.28 -19.99
N ASP A 8 -2.84 -22.26 -20.84
CA ASP A 8 -1.70 -22.19 -21.77
C ASP A 8 -0.55 -21.27 -21.29
N LEU A 9 -0.61 -20.78 -20.05
CA LEU A 9 0.48 -20.00 -19.45
C LEU A 9 1.59 -20.96 -18.95
N PRO A 10 2.89 -20.58 -19.06
CA PRO A 10 4.01 -21.37 -18.51
C PRO A 10 4.04 -21.41 -16.97
N PHE A 11 2.98 -20.91 -16.33
CA PHE A 11 2.81 -20.73 -14.90
C PHE A 11 1.43 -21.27 -14.51
N ASP A 12 1.42 -22.27 -13.63
CA ASP A 12 0.21 -22.79 -13.02
C ASP A 12 0.15 -22.32 -11.55
N PRO A 13 -0.69 -21.31 -11.22
CA PRO A 13 -0.79 -20.78 -9.87
C PRO A 13 -1.26 -21.83 -8.85
N ALA A 14 -2.01 -22.85 -9.28
CA ALA A 14 -2.54 -23.90 -8.41
C ALA A 14 -1.44 -24.82 -7.86
N ARG A 15 -0.23 -24.75 -8.42
CA ARG A 15 0.94 -25.53 -7.97
C ARG A 15 1.78 -24.83 -6.90
N ILE A 16 1.45 -23.59 -6.51
CA ILE A 16 2.15 -22.88 -5.44
C ILE A 16 1.52 -23.22 -4.09
N PRO A 17 2.27 -23.82 -3.15
CA PRO A 17 1.81 -23.98 -1.79
C PRO A 17 1.48 -22.62 -1.15
N GLY A 18 0.34 -22.50 -0.48
CA GLY A 18 -0.14 -21.21 0.05
C GLY A 18 0.79 -20.56 1.06
N ASP A 19 1.56 -21.35 1.80
CA ASP A 19 2.60 -20.91 2.75
C ASP A 19 3.84 -20.32 2.05
N CYS A 20 4.13 -20.74 0.82
CA CYS A 20 5.22 -20.21 0.00
C CYS A 20 4.83 -18.91 -0.73
N LEU A 21 3.54 -18.64 -0.88
CA LEU A 21 3.01 -17.51 -1.65
C LEU A 21 3.55 -16.14 -1.17
N PRO A 22 3.61 -15.81 0.14
CA PRO A 22 4.13 -14.51 0.58
C PRO A 22 5.59 -14.27 0.21
N VAL A 23 6.42 -15.32 0.24
CA VAL A 23 7.84 -15.22 -0.13
C VAL A 23 7.98 -15.00 -1.63
N LEU A 24 7.24 -15.76 -2.43
CA LEU A 24 7.22 -15.61 -3.88
C LEU A 24 6.76 -14.21 -4.30
N LEU A 25 5.62 -13.74 -3.77
CA LEU A 25 5.07 -12.42 -4.08
C LEU A 25 6.06 -11.30 -3.74
N ARG A 26 6.79 -11.39 -2.62
CA ARG A 26 7.81 -10.39 -2.29
C ARG A 26 8.98 -10.40 -3.28
N ALA A 27 9.47 -11.58 -3.66
CA ALA A 27 10.66 -11.73 -4.51
C ALA A 27 10.42 -11.40 -6.00
N MET A 28 9.17 -11.45 -6.48
CA MET A 28 8.86 -11.19 -7.88
C MET A 28 9.29 -9.77 -8.31
N PRO A 29 9.94 -9.60 -9.47
CA PRO A 29 10.13 -8.27 -10.04
C PRO A 29 8.78 -7.69 -10.46
N LYS A 30 8.50 -6.44 -10.07
CA LYS A 30 7.24 -5.75 -10.33
C LYS A 30 7.53 -4.33 -10.78
N ALA A 31 6.69 -3.82 -11.67
CA ALA A 31 6.58 -2.39 -11.95
C ALA A 31 5.26 -1.90 -11.34
N GLU A 32 5.33 -0.85 -10.54
CA GLU A 32 4.14 -0.17 -10.00
C GLU A 32 3.84 1.04 -10.88
N LEU A 33 2.70 1.00 -11.58
CA LEU A 33 2.35 2.00 -12.60
C LEU A 33 1.42 3.09 -12.06
N HIS A 34 0.85 2.89 -10.88
CA HIS A 34 -0.02 3.86 -10.21
C HIS A 34 0.27 3.84 -8.72
N ILE A 35 1.02 4.84 -8.29
CA ILE A 35 1.22 5.17 -6.88
C ILE A 35 1.30 6.69 -6.74
N HIS A 36 0.72 7.20 -5.67
CA HIS A 36 0.92 8.57 -5.24
C HIS A 36 2.02 8.54 -4.17
N VAL A 37 3.09 9.32 -4.37
CA VAL A 37 4.20 9.36 -3.40
C VAL A 37 3.71 9.89 -2.06
N GLU A 38 2.80 10.85 -2.11
CA GLU A 38 2.10 11.42 -0.95
C GLU A 38 1.30 10.35 -0.19
N GLY A 39 0.67 9.43 -0.93
CA GLY A 39 -0.08 8.31 -0.35
C GLY A 39 0.80 7.20 0.25
N SER A 40 2.13 7.29 0.13
CA SER A 40 3.08 6.37 0.75
C SER A 40 3.65 6.88 2.08
N LEU A 41 3.20 8.04 2.56
CA LEU A 41 3.67 8.61 3.82
C LEU A 41 3.09 7.87 5.03
N GLU A 42 3.91 7.05 5.64
CA GLU A 42 3.57 6.39 6.89
C GLU A 42 3.41 7.41 8.04
N PRO A 43 2.46 7.20 8.98
CA PRO A 43 2.25 8.06 10.15
C PRO A 43 3.54 8.42 10.90
N GLU A 44 4.45 7.47 11.13
CA GLU A 44 5.72 7.74 11.79
C GLU A 44 6.62 8.70 11.00
N LEU A 45 6.63 8.57 9.68
CA LEU A 45 7.41 9.44 8.81
C LEU A 45 6.81 10.85 8.80
N ILE A 46 5.49 10.98 8.79
CA ILE A 46 4.79 12.27 8.91
C ILE A 46 5.23 12.99 10.18
N PHE A 47 5.20 12.32 11.33
CA PHE A 47 5.65 12.89 12.61
C PHE A 47 7.15 13.21 12.63
N ALA A 48 7.99 12.37 12.03
CA ALA A 48 9.42 12.62 11.93
C ALA A 48 9.73 13.87 11.08
N LEU A 49 9.05 14.03 9.95
CA LEU A 49 9.17 15.20 9.07
C LEU A 49 8.61 16.46 9.75
N ALA A 50 7.47 16.36 10.42
CA ALA A 50 6.88 17.48 11.16
C ALA A 50 7.83 18.01 12.24
N ARG A 51 8.41 17.12 13.05
CA ARG A 51 9.43 17.48 14.05
C ARG A 51 10.65 18.13 13.40
N ARG A 52 11.17 17.54 12.31
CA ARG A 52 12.34 18.08 11.58
C ARG A 52 12.09 19.49 11.07
N ASN A 53 10.87 19.76 10.61
CA ASN A 53 10.52 21.03 9.96
C ASN A 53 9.83 22.03 10.91
N GLY A 54 9.67 21.70 12.20
CA GLY A 54 9.01 22.58 13.18
C GLY A 54 7.52 22.80 12.93
N VAL A 55 6.85 21.83 12.29
CA VAL A 55 5.41 21.89 11.97
C VAL A 55 4.62 21.21 13.08
N ALA A 56 3.61 21.89 13.63
CA ALA A 56 2.64 21.30 14.54
C ALA A 56 1.61 20.50 13.74
N LEU A 57 1.37 19.25 14.12
CA LEU A 57 0.34 18.40 13.52
C LEU A 57 -0.97 18.51 14.30
N PRO A 58 -2.13 18.37 13.64
CA PRO A 58 -3.45 18.34 14.30
C PRO A 58 -3.75 16.99 14.98
N TYR A 59 -2.73 16.19 15.27
CA TYR A 59 -2.81 14.89 15.93
C TYR A 59 -1.77 14.85 17.05
N ALA A 60 -2.17 14.37 18.22
CA ALA A 60 -1.32 14.30 19.40
C ALA A 60 -0.19 13.28 19.22
N ASP A 61 -0.48 12.15 18.55
CA ASP A 61 0.44 11.06 18.33
C ASP A 61 0.14 10.25 17.06
N VAL A 62 1.02 9.28 16.79
CA VAL A 62 0.96 8.38 15.63
C VAL A 62 -0.30 7.52 15.68
N ASP A 63 -0.76 7.10 16.86
CA ASP A 63 -1.92 6.22 16.99
C ASP A 63 -3.23 6.96 16.73
N GLU A 64 -3.31 8.25 17.09
CA GLU A 64 -4.42 9.11 16.71
C GLU A 64 -4.51 9.32 15.19
N LEU A 65 -3.37 9.59 14.53
CA LEU A 65 -3.32 9.69 13.07
C LEU A 65 -3.73 8.37 12.39
N ARG A 66 -3.28 7.21 12.89
CA ARG A 66 -3.72 5.90 12.37
C ARG A 66 -5.21 5.66 12.50
N ARG A 67 -5.81 6.07 13.62
CA ARG A 67 -7.27 5.97 13.80
C ARG A 67 -8.03 6.83 12.80
N ALA A 68 -7.42 7.93 12.34
CA ALA A 68 -8.00 8.78 11.31
C ALA A 68 -8.02 8.09 9.93
N TYR A 69 -7.15 7.11 9.65
CA TYR A 69 -7.12 6.34 8.39
C TYR A 69 -8.28 5.33 8.25
N ALA A 70 -9.50 5.75 8.61
CA ALA A 70 -10.74 5.01 8.47
C ALA A 70 -11.66 5.77 7.50
N PHE A 71 -11.62 5.38 6.23
CA PHE A 71 -12.28 6.10 5.13
C PHE A 71 -13.62 5.47 4.77
N THR A 72 -14.60 6.30 4.40
CA THR A 72 -15.93 5.86 3.94
C THR A 72 -16.17 6.10 2.46
N ASN A 73 -15.41 7.01 1.86
CA ASN A 73 -15.44 7.37 0.46
C ASN A 73 -14.12 8.07 0.06
N LEU A 74 -13.98 8.39 -1.23
CA LEU A 74 -12.79 9.07 -1.75
C LEU A 74 -12.54 10.43 -1.07
N GLN A 75 -13.57 11.23 -0.85
CA GLN A 75 -13.40 12.55 -0.24
C GLN A 75 -12.88 12.44 1.20
N SER A 76 -13.43 11.51 1.99
CA SER A 76 -12.95 11.28 3.36
C SER A 76 -11.47 10.85 3.44
N PHE A 77 -10.93 10.29 2.34
CA PHE A 77 -9.50 10.00 2.22
C PHE A 77 -8.67 11.24 1.88
N LEU A 78 -9.17 12.10 0.98
CA LEU A 78 -8.48 13.31 0.54
C LEU A 78 -8.43 14.42 1.59
N ASP A 79 -9.34 14.39 2.58
CA ASP A 79 -9.47 15.43 3.61
C ASP A 79 -8.49 15.27 4.79
N ILE A 80 -7.71 14.19 4.84
CA ILE A 80 -6.73 13.91 5.90
C ILE A 80 -5.36 14.52 5.59
#